data_AF-A0A8T3YRC2-F1
#
_entry.id   AF-A0A8T3YRC2-F1
#
_cell.length_a   1.000
_cell.length_b   1.000
_cell.length_c   1.000
_cell.angle_alpha   90.00
_cell.angle_beta   90.00
_cell.angle_gamma   90.00
#
_symmetry.space_group_name_H-M   'P 1'
#
loop_
_entity.id
_entity.type
_entity.pdbx_description
1 polymer ?
#
loop_
_entity_poly.entity_id
_entity_poly.type
_entity_poly.pdbx_seq_one_letter_code
_entity_poly.pdbx_strand_id
1 'polypeptide(L)'
;MVMLFDLFNLPEDVYEVIFATKQQAIVGKLLIREMKKKNGVMNKAEMSEFATLLHDGEMITEIEAPPYMGKKVKLSYNKRQFYDRILTPMKSMGMIDYDLYKKVYRVSDNLNKVLTKIGIMWMQEFRKELTKESKKSL
;
A
#
# COMPACT_ATOMS: atom_id res chain seq x y z
N MET A 1 -3.30 -13.14 -11.98
CA MET A 1 -3.58 -12.10 -10.98
C MET A 1 -5.01 -12.29 -10.53
N VAL A 2 -5.24 -12.43 -9.22
CA VAL A 2 -6.57 -12.70 -8.66
C VAL A 2 -6.77 -11.73 -7.48
N MET A 3 -7.94 -11.10 -7.40
CA MET A 3 -8.34 -10.22 -6.30
C MET A 3 -9.59 -10.85 -5.67
N LEU A 4 -9.48 -11.27 -4.42
CA LEU A 4 -10.59 -11.81 -3.63
C LEU A 4 -10.63 -11.05 -2.31
N PHE A 5 -11.77 -10.48 -1.99
CA PHE A 5 -12.02 -9.84 -0.71
C PHE A 5 -13.48 -10.08 -0.32
N ASP A 6 -13.72 -10.03 0.98
CA ASP A 6 -15.05 -10.08 1.55
C ASP A 6 -15.51 -8.65 1.86
N LEU A 7 -16.67 -8.25 1.29
CA LEU A 7 -17.26 -6.93 1.51
C LEU A 7 -17.57 -6.68 2.99
N PHE A 8 -18.01 -7.70 3.73
CA PHE A 8 -18.46 -7.53 5.11
C PHE A 8 -17.31 -7.50 6.12
N ASN A 9 -16.12 -7.95 5.71
CA ASN A 9 -14.92 -8.01 6.54
C ASN A 9 -13.81 -7.08 6.01
N LEU A 10 -14.15 -6.09 5.18
CA LEU A 10 -13.18 -5.15 4.65
C LEU A 10 -12.67 -4.22 5.78
N PRO A 11 -11.35 -4.19 6.06
CA PRO A 11 -10.79 -3.28 7.06
C PRO A 11 -10.99 -1.81 6.69
N GLU A 12 -11.13 -0.95 7.71
CA GLU A 12 -11.14 0.52 7.53
C GLU A 12 -9.79 1.06 7.05
N ASP A 13 -8.72 0.34 7.36
CA ASP A 13 -7.36 0.72 7.01
C ASP A 13 -6.87 0.01 5.75
N VAL A 14 -6.56 0.79 4.71
CA VAL A 14 -6.07 0.27 3.43
C VAL A 14 -4.80 -0.57 3.56
N TYR A 15 -3.93 -0.30 4.56
CA TYR A 15 -2.72 -1.08 4.74
C TYR A 15 -3.01 -2.50 5.24
N GLU A 16 -4.13 -2.72 5.94
CA GLU A 16 -4.59 -4.04 6.34
C GLU A 16 -5.26 -4.81 5.20
N VAL A 17 -5.79 -4.11 4.19
CA VAL A 17 -6.25 -4.71 2.92
C VAL A 17 -5.05 -5.19 2.09
N ILE A 18 -3.98 -4.39 2.05
CA ILE A 18 -2.83 -4.61 1.16
C ILE A 18 -1.85 -5.63 1.73
N PHE A 19 -1.60 -5.58 3.04
CA PHE A 19 -0.58 -6.41 3.68
C PHE A 19 -1.20 -7.52 4.52
N ALA A 20 -0.65 -8.73 4.39
CA ALA A 20 -1.15 -9.92 5.06
C ALA A 20 -0.92 -9.91 6.59
N THR A 21 -0.01 -9.08 7.09
CA THR A 21 0.34 -9.05 8.51
C THR A 21 0.32 -7.64 9.08
N LYS A 22 -0.05 -7.50 10.36
CA LYS A 22 -0.04 -6.22 11.08
C LYS A 22 1.33 -5.53 11.04
N GLN A 23 2.41 -6.30 11.18
CA GLN A 23 3.78 -5.75 11.13
C GLN A 23 4.08 -5.15 9.75
N GLN A 24 3.71 -5.81 8.66
CA GLN A 24 3.87 -5.26 7.32
C GLN A 24 3.03 -4.01 7.11
N ALA A 25 1.77 -4.00 7.58
CA ALA A 25 0.91 -2.82 7.52
C ALA A 25 1.55 -1.63 8.27
N ILE A 26 2.08 -1.85 9.48
CA ILE A 26 2.79 -0.84 10.26
C ILE A 26 4.03 -0.32 9.52
N VAL A 27 4.86 -1.21 8.97
CA VAL A 27 6.07 -0.82 8.24
C VAL A 27 5.74 -0.06 6.96
N GLY A 28 4.70 -0.48 6.22
CA GLY A 28 4.21 0.21 5.03
C GLY A 28 3.71 1.63 5.35
N LYS A 29 2.92 1.78 6.43
CA LYS A 29 2.52 3.10 6.94
C LYS A 29 3.72 3.97 7.29
N LEU A 30 4.69 3.39 7.99
CA LEU A 30 5.89 4.11 8.41
C LEU A 30 6.71 4.60 7.21
N LEU A 31 6.86 3.77 6.19
CA LEU A 31 7.54 4.14 4.95
C LEU A 31 6.84 5.32 4.26
N ILE A 32 5.51 5.26 4.08
CA ILE A 32 4.76 6.37 3.47
C ILE A 32 4.86 7.63 4.32
N ARG A 33 4.75 7.52 5.64
CA ARG A 33 4.90 8.65 6.57
C ARG A 33 6.27 9.31 6.41
N GLU A 34 7.34 8.53 6.36
CA GLU A 34 8.70 9.04 6.23
C GLU A 34 8.94 9.66 4.84
N MET A 35 8.43 9.04 3.76
CA MET A 35 8.46 9.63 2.43
C MET A 35 7.70 10.97 2.38
N LYS A 36 6.53 11.06 3.01
CA LYS A 36 5.73 12.29 3.05
C LYS A 36 6.43 13.44 3.77
N LYS A 37 7.19 13.17 4.85
CA LYS A 37 8.05 14.18 5.49
C LYS A 37 9.10 14.76 4.53
N LYS A 38 9.52 13.96 3.54
CA LYS A 38 10.47 14.35 2.48
C LYS A 38 9.76 14.76 1.18
N ASN A 39 8.61 15.43 1.29
CA ASN A 39 7.79 15.87 0.15
C ASN A 39 7.35 14.74 -0.80
N GLY A 40 7.20 13.53 -0.26
CA GLY A 40 6.80 12.34 -1.01
C GLY A 40 7.90 11.74 -1.88
N VAL A 41 9.17 12.16 -1.73
CA VAL A 41 10.30 11.70 -2.55
C VAL A 41 11.44 11.22 -1.65
N MET A 42 12.07 10.10 -2.04
CA MET A 42 13.29 9.59 -1.41
C MET A 42 14.25 9.09 -2.47
N ASN A 43 15.54 9.40 -2.34
CA ASN A 43 16.55 8.79 -3.19
C ASN A 43 16.94 7.38 -2.68
N LYS A 44 17.78 6.67 -3.45
CA LYS A 44 18.25 5.32 -3.10
C LYS A 44 19.03 5.26 -1.77
N ALA A 45 19.81 6.29 -1.46
CA ALA A 45 20.60 6.33 -0.23
C ALA A 45 19.67 6.47 0.98
N GLU A 46 18.71 7.40 0.94
CA GLU A 46 17.72 7.61 2.00
C GLU A 46 16.83 6.37 2.22
N MET A 47 16.44 5.69 1.14
CA MET A 47 15.69 4.44 1.24
C MET A 47 16.52 3.32 1.89
N SER A 48 17.83 3.25 1.60
CA SER A 48 18.73 2.29 2.22
C SER A 48 18.99 2.60 3.69
N GLU A 49 19.13 3.88 4.03
CA GLU A 49 19.25 4.36 5.40
C GLU A 49 18.00 3.99 6.20
N PHE A 50 16.80 4.30 5.68
CA PHE A 50 15.53 3.91 6.29
C PHE A 50 15.46 2.40 6.56
N ALA A 51 15.81 1.58 5.57
CA ALA A 51 15.79 0.13 5.71
C ALA A 51 16.81 -0.40 6.73
N THR A 52 17.89 0.34 6.97
CA THR A 52 18.95 0.00 7.94
C THR A 52 18.52 0.39 9.35
N LEU A 53 18.04 1.62 9.55
CA LEU A 53 17.48 2.07 10.83
C LEU A 53 16.31 1.18 11.30
N LEU A 54 15.49 0.72 10.35
CA LEU A 54 14.42 -0.23 10.63
C LEU A 54 14.96 -1.63 10.96
N HIS A 55 16.05 -2.06 10.35
CA HIS A 55 16.68 -3.34 10.68
C HIS A 55 17.23 -3.34 12.11
N ASP A 56 17.91 -2.25 12.47
CA ASP A 56 18.62 -2.10 13.74
C ASP A 56 17.65 -1.77 14.90
N GLY A 57 16.37 -1.52 14.60
CA GLY A 57 15.33 -1.27 15.61
C GLY A 57 15.38 0.14 16.21
N GLU A 58 16.06 1.07 15.53
CA GLU A 58 16.26 2.44 15.97
C GLU A 58 15.10 3.37 15.60
N MET A 59 14.21 2.91 14.71
CA MET A 59 13.01 3.64 14.33
C MET A 59 11.99 3.64 15.47
N ILE A 60 11.95 4.75 16.20
CA ILE A 60 10.93 5.06 17.18
C ILE A 60 9.73 5.65 16.45
N THR A 61 8.58 4.98 16.48
CA THR A 61 7.34 5.52 15.92
C THR A 61 6.21 5.46 16.93
N GLU A 62 5.32 6.42 16.86
CA GLU A 62 4.02 6.38 17.55
C GLU A 62 3.09 5.51 16.71
N ILE A 63 2.74 4.35 17.27
CA ILE A 63 1.84 3.38 16.64
C ILE A 63 0.42 3.67 17.13
N GLU A 64 -0.44 4.13 16.25
CA GLU A 64 -1.88 4.27 16.50
C GLU A 64 -2.57 2.91 16.32
N ALA A 65 -2.27 1.94 17.20
CA ALA A 65 -2.94 0.64 17.23
C ALA A 65 -3.40 0.29 18.66
N PRO A 66 -4.49 -0.48 18.86
CA PRO A 66 -5.13 -0.67 20.17
C PRO A 66 -4.34 -1.34 21.32
N PRO A 67 -3.07 -1.76 21.19
CA PRO A 67 -2.18 -1.99 22.36
C PRO A 67 -1.02 -0.98 22.50
N TYR A 68 -0.80 -0.10 21.51
CA TYR A 68 0.41 0.73 21.38
C TYR A 68 0.13 2.24 21.27
N MET A 69 -1.13 2.66 21.41
CA MET A 69 -1.56 4.06 21.42
C MET A 69 -0.68 4.91 22.36
N GLY A 70 0.06 5.86 21.81
CA GLY A 70 0.92 6.79 22.57
C GLY A 70 2.24 6.21 23.10
N LYS A 71 2.58 4.94 22.81
CA LYS A 71 3.86 4.35 23.24
C LYS A 71 4.87 4.39 22.10
N LYS A 72 6.05 4.94 22.39
CA LYS A 72 7.25 4.86 21.54
C LYS A 72 7.73 3.41 21.53
N VAL A 73 7.41 2.66 20.48
CA VAL A 73 7.87 1.27 20.32
C VAL A 73 9.08 1.26 19.40
N LYS A 74 10.13 0.53 19.80
CA LYS A 74 11.25 0.19 18.90
C LYS A 74 10.75 -0.83 17.89
N LEU A 75 10.63 -0.43 16.62
CA LEU A 75 10.22 -1.31 15.54
C LEU A 75 11.46 -1.84 14.83
N SER A 76 11.72 -3.15 14.93
CA SER A 76 12.71 -3.84 14.11
C SER A 76 12.02 -4.62 12.98
N TYR A 77 12.57 -4.54 11.77
CA TYR A 77 12.12 -5.31 10.61
C TYR A 77 13.30 -5.66 9.71
N ASN A 78 13.37 -6.91 9.25
CA ASN A 78 14.52 -7.38 8.48
C ASN A 78 14.68 -6.61 7.15
N LYS A 79 15.90 -6.15 6.84
CA LYS A 79 16.20 -5.36 5.64
C LYS A 79 15.82 -6.07 4.33
N ARG A 80 16.07 -7.38 4.21
CA ARG A 80 15.67 -8.15 3.02
C ARG A 80 14.16 -8.25 2.92
N GLN A 81 13.48 -8.56 4.03
CA GLN A 81 12.02 -8.59 4.09
C GLN A 81 11.40 -7.22 3.76
N PHE A 82 12.06 -6.11 4.11
CA PHE A 82 11.60 -4.77 3.75
C PHE A 82 11.54 -4.60 2.23
N TYR A 83 12.63 -4.90 1.53
CA TYR A 83 12.65 -4.80 0.07
C TYR A 83 11.68 -5.78 -0.60
N ASP A 84 11.64 -7.02 -0.13
CA ASP A 84 10.88 -8.09 -0.79
C ASP A 84 9.38 -8.01 -0.50
N ARG A 85 8.99 -7.62 0.74
CA ARG A 85 7.60 -7.71 1.22
C ARG A 85 6.93 -6.36 1.46
N ILE A 86 7.67 -5.25 1.41
CA ILE A 86 7.12 -3.90 1.57
C ILE A 86 7.35 -3.09 0.29
N LEU A 87 8.61 -2.75 0.00
CA LEU A 87 8.92 -1.83 -1.09
C LEU A 87 8.52 -2.39 -2.46
N THR A 88 8.83 -3.66 -2.73
CA THR A 88 8.49 -4.30 -4.00
C THR A 88 6.97 -4.36 -4.22
N PRO A 89 6.15 -4.87 -3.29
CA PRO A 89 4.69 -4.84 -3.42
C PRO A 89 4.13 -3.43 -3.62
N MET A 90 4.57 -2.46 -2.82
CA MET A 90 4.11 -1.07 -2.95
C MET A 90 4.46 -0.46 -4.31
N LYS A 91 5.60 -0.82 -4.89
CA LYS A 91 5.95 -0.45 -6.26
C LYS A 91 5.06 -1.14 -7.28
N SER A 92 4.95 -2.45 -7.21
CA SER A 92 4.16 -3.24 -8.15
C SER A 92 2.67 -2.86 -8.15
N MET A 93 2.15 -2.39 -7.01
CA MET A 93 0.77 -1.93 -6.87
C MET A 93 0.55 -0.47 -7.29
N GLY A 94 1.61 0.30 -7.56
CA GLY A 94 1.49 1.72 -7.92
C GLY A 94 1.23 2.65 -6.72
N MET A 95 1.67 2.26 -5.53
CA MET A 95 1.71 3.16 -4.36
C MET A 95 3.00 3.98 -4.34
N ILE A 96 4.08 3.43 -4.88
CA ILE A 96 5.39 4.08 -4.99
C ILE A 96 5.92 3.88 -6.41
N ASP A 97 6.26 4.96 -7.09
CA ASP A 97 6.96 4.90 -8.37
C ASP A 97 8.47 4.99 -8.14
N TYR A 98 9.25 4.42 -9.06
CA TYR A 98 10.71 4.56 -9.07
C TYR A 98 11.17 5.13 -10.41
N ASP A 99 11.76 6.32 -10.38
CA ASP A 99 12.38 6.95 -11.52
C ASP A 99 13.80 6.40 -11.68
N LEU A 100 14.04 5.64 -12.74
CA LEU A 100 15.34 5.02 -13.03
C LEU A 100 16.44 6.04 -13.35
N TYR A 101 16.08 7.14 -14.00
CA TYR A 101 17.03 8.18 -14.41
C TYR A 101 17.47 9.02 -13.23
N LYS A 102 16.50 9.44 -12.41
CA LYS A 102 16.77 10.24 -11.21
C LYS A 102 17.15 9.39 -10.00
N LYS A 103 16.95 8.07 -10.06
CA LYS A 103 17.18 7.11 -8.96
C LYS A 103 16.42 7.50 -7.69
N VAL A 104 15.17 7.94 -7.84
CA VAL A 104 14.29 8.37 -6.75
C VAL A 104 12.99 7.57 -6.72
N TYR A 105 12.55 7.28 -5.51
CA TYR A 105 11.22 6.76 -5.17
C TYR A 105 10.27 7.93 -4.94
N ARG A 106 9.03 7.81 -5.41
CA ARG A 106 7.99 8.83 -5.24
C ARG A 106 6.67 8.18 -4.82
N VAL A 107 5.98 8.76 -3.84
CA VAL A 107 4.61 8.36 -3.51
C VAL A 107 3.68 8.64 -4.69
N SER A 108 2.86 7.67 -5.05
CA SER A 108 2.04 7.67 -6.26
C SER A 108 0.57 7.43 -5.95
N ASP A 109 -0.29 7.91 -6.84
CA ASP A 109 -1.74 7.71 -6.83
C ASP A 109 -2.19 6.62 -7.83
N ASN A 110 -1.23 5.92 -8.46
CA ASN A 110 -1.52 4.92 -9.50
C ASN A 110 -2.40 3.76 -9.00
N LEU A 111 -2.25 3.34 -7.74
CA LEU A 111 -3.13 2.34 -7.14
C LEU A 111 -4.61 2.76 -7.22
N ASN A 112 -4.93 4.01 -6.89
CA ASN A 112 -6.30 4.52 -6.96
C ASN A 112 -6.82 4.52 -8.41
N LYS A 113 -6.00 4.93 -9.37
CA LYS A 113 -6.36 4.90 -10.80
C LYS A 113 -6.70 3.49 -11.27
N VAL A 114 -5.93 2.49 -10.83
CA VAL A 114 -6.17 1.08 -11.16
C VAL A 114 -7.46 0.58 -10.52
N LEU A 115 -7.69 0.85 -9.23
CA LEU A 115 -8.91 0.45 -8.53
C LEU A 115 -10.16 1.11 -9.15
N THR A 116 -10.08 2.39 -9.49
CA THR A 116 -11.14 3.11 -10.19
C THR A 116 -11.45 2.47 -11.55
N LYS A 117 -10.40 2.13 -12.32
CA LYS A 117 -10.55 1.42 -13.59
C LYS A 117 -11.24 0.07 -13.41
N ILE A 118 -10.87 -0.71 -12.39
CA ILE A 118 -11.52 -1.99 -12.07
C ILE A 118 -13.01 -1.78 -11.74
N GLY A 119 -13.34 -0.75 -10.96
CA GLY A 119 -14.73 -0.38 -10.66
C GLY A 119 -15.53 -0.04 -11.92
N ILE A 120 -14.94 0.74 -12.84
CA ILE A 120 -15.57 1.05 -14.14
C ILE A 120 -15.78 -0.22 -14.97
N MET A 121 -14.79 -1.12 -15.02
CA MET A 121 -14.91 -2.39 -15.73
C MET A 121 -16.07 -3.24 -15.20
N TRP A 122 -16.23 -3.30 -13.87
CA TRP A 122 -17.35 -4.00 -13.24
C TRP A 122 -18.70 -3.34 -13.57
N MET A 123 -18.79 -2.02 -13.49
CA MET A 123 -20.02 -1.30 -13.83
C MET A 123 -20.44 -1.49 -15.29
N GLN A 124 -19.46 -1.57 -16.21
CA GLN A 124 -19.72 -1.88 -17.61
C GLN A 124 -20.26 -3.30 -17.76
N GLU A 125 -19.68 -4.27 -17.06
CA GLU A 125 -20.13 -5.66 -17.09
C GLU A 125 -21.55 -5.81 -16.53
N PHE A 126 -21.80 -5.23 -15.35
CA PHE A 126 -23.12 -5.24 -14.70
C PHE A 126 -24.24 -4.68 -15.60
N ARG A 127 -23.94 -3.67 -16.43
CA ARG A 127 -24.91 -3.06 -17.35
C ARG A 127 -25.21 -3.91 -18.60
N LYS A 128 -24.37 -4.88 -18.96
CA LYS A 128 -24.53 -5.67 -20.19
C LYS A 128 -25.76 -6.61 -20.16
N GLU A 129 -26.23 -7.03 -18.98
CA GLU A 129 -27.30 -8.03 -18.88
C GLU A 129 -28.70 -7.46 -18.60
N LEU A 130 -28.83 -6.21 -18.14
CA LEU A 130 -30.14 -5.56 -17.93
C LEU A 130 -30.89 -5.20 -19.23
N THR A 131 -30.24 -5.33 -20.40
CA THR A 131 -30.80 -4.94 -21.71
C THR A 131 -31.24 -6.10 -22.59
N LYS A 132 -30.97 -7.36 -22.21
CA LYS A 132 -31.36 -8.54 -23.00
C LYS A 132 -32.70 -9.14 -22.58
N GLU A 133 -33.09 -9.03 -21.31
CA GLU A 133 -34.38 -9.50 -20.83
C GLU A 133 -35.52 -8.52 -21.15
N SER A 134 -35.26 -7.20 -21.15
CA SER A 134 -36.25 -6.17 -21.49
C SER A 134 -36.66 -6.14 -22.97
N LYS A 135 -35.91 -6.82 -23.86
CA LYS A 135 -36.23 -6.95 -25.29
C LYS A 135 -36.92 -8.27 -25.66
N LYS A 136 -37.11 -9.20 -24.71
CA LYS A 136 -37.83 -10.46 -24.94
C LYS A 136 -39.30 -10.42 -24.50
N SER A 137 -39.74 -9.31 -23.92
CA SER A 137 -41.10 -9.10 -23.38
C SER A 137 -41.90 -8.02 -24.12
N LEU A 138 -41.52 -7.68 -25.36
CA LEU A 138 -42.26 -6.83 -26.30
C LEU A 138 -42.31 -7.56 -27.66
#